data_AF-A0A3P8SM01-F1
#
_entry.id   AF-A0A3P8SM01-F1
#
_cell.length_a   1.000
_cell.length_b   1.000
_cell.length_c   1.000
_cell.angle_alpha   90.00
_cell.angle_beta   90.00
_cell.angle_gamma   90.00
#
_symmetry.space_group_name_H-M   'P 1'
#
loop_
_entity.id
_entity.type
_entity.pdbx_description
1 polymer ?
#
loop_
_entity_poly.entity_id
_entity_poly.type
_entity_poly.pdbx_seq_one_letter_code
_entity_poly.pdbx_strand_id
1 'polypeptide(L)'
;MLLLLWENRPFLMHKLKYTGINEAGNWVRSLTQESHKAKEFSYCPYSMSCYVENTCFSLGLCAERTAINKAMSEGYQKFKVILCSDLEDRVIAPCGACRQVMREFGDMPVFMTKVDGSYTTMTLEELLPLAWGTEYLKK
;
A
#
# COMPACT_ATOMS: atom_id res chain seq x y z
N MET A 1 -4.72 3.30 4.96
CA MET A 1 -3.27 3.21 5.12
C MET A 1 -2.76 1.93 4.47
N LEU A 2 -1.51 1.91 3.99
CA LEU A 2 -0.92 0.83 3.20
C LEU A 2 0.20 0.08 3.94
N LEU A 3 0.26 -1.25 3.79
CA LEU A 3 1.48 -2.04 4.06
C LEU A 3 1.97 -2.79 2.81
N LEU A 4 3.30 -2.86 2.66
CA LEU A 4 4.01 -3.52 1.56
C LEU A 4 4.81 -4.70 2.10
N LEU A 5 4.86 -5.81 1.35
CA LEU A 5 5.72 -6.96 1.66
C LEU A 5 6.92 -7.07 0.72
N TRP A 6 8.07 -7.42 1.29
CA TRP A 6 9.38 -7.55 0.64
C TRP A 6 9.97 -8.97 0.78
N GLU A 7 10.88 -9.37 -0.10
CA GLU A 7 11.63 -10.63 0.03
C GLU A 7 12.70 -10.63 1.14
N ASN A 8 12.46 -11.41 2.20
CA ASN A 8 13.50 -12.09 2.99
C ASN A 8 14.54 -11.26 3.77
N ARG A 9 14.25 -10.06 4.32
CA ARG A 9 15.08 -9.46 5.39
C ARG A 9 14.28 -8.59 6.40
N PRO A 10 14.74 -8.45 7.68
CA PRO A 10 13.96 -7.83 8.75
C PRO A 10 14.43 -6.39 9.12
N PHE A 11 13.73 -5.34 8.69
CA PHE A 11 13.69 -3.96 9.26
C PHE A 11 12.94 -3.02 8.26
N LEU A 12 12.16 -1.96 8.58
CA LEU A 12 11.74 -1.30 9.83
C LEU A 12 10.41 -0.52 9.59
N MET A 13 9.26 -1.21 9.67
CA MET A 13 8.06 -0.74 10.38
C MET A 13 7.85 -1.77 11.51
N HIS A 14 7.57 -1.34 12.74
CA HIS A 14 7.69 -2.16 13.95
C HIS A 14 7.25 -3.63 13.77
N LYS A 15 8.22 -4.56 13.85
CA LYS A 15 8.03 -6.01 14.09
C LYS A 15 7.13 -6.81 13.12
N LEU A 16 7.36 -6.76 11.81
CA LEU A 16 6.84 -7.82 10.93
C LEU A 16 7.99 -8.62 10.30
N LYS A 17 8.41 -9.68 11.00
CA LYS A 17 9.19 -10.76 10.39
C LYS A 17 8.26 -11.52 9.45
N TYR A 18 8.49 -11.39 8.15
CA TYR A 18 7.79 -12.16 7.14
C TYR A 18 8.42 -13.55 7.03
N THR A 19 7.74 -14.56 7.60
CA THR A 19 8.09 -15.98 7.45
C THR A 19 7.03 -16.67 6.58
N GLY A 20 7.20 -16.61 5.26
CA GLY A 20 6.52 -17.49 4.30
C GLY A 20 5.05 -17.18 3.96
N ILE A 21 4.72 -17.22 2.66
CA ILE A 21 3.34 -17.26 2.11
C ILE A 21 2.65 -18.62 2.36
N ASN A 22 3.36 -19.59 2.94
CA ASN A 22 2.82 -20.92 3.17
C ASN A 22 2.30 -21.04 4.60
N GLU A 23 1.05 -20.61 4.82
CA GLU A 23 0.10 -21.23 5.75
C GLU A 23 -1.22 -20.45 5.77
N ALA A 24 -2.34 -21.18 5.75
CA ALA A 24 -3.70 -20.69 5.67
C ALA A 24 -4.21 -19.95 6.94
N GLY A 25 -3.41 -19.05 7.53
CA GLY A 25 -3.73 -18.40 8.81
C GLY A 25 -3.38 -16.91 8.89
N ASN A 26 -4.40 -16.07 8.97
CA ASN A 26 -4.45 -14.72 9.56
C ASN A 26 -3.39 -13.64 9.22
N TRP A 27 -2.42 -13.84 8.33
CA TRP A 27 -1.40 -12.82 8.04
C TRP A 27 -1.99 -11.51 7.49
N VAL A 28 -3.06 -11.59 6.67
CA VAL A 28 -3.79 -10.41 6.18
C VAL A 28 -4.35 -9.62 7.35
N ARG A 29 -4.93 -10.29 8.35
CA ARG A 29 -5.44 -9.64 9.57
C ARG A 29 -4.32 -8.99 10.38
N SER A 30 -3.18 -9.66 10.53
CA SER A 30 -2.02 -9.07 11.22
C SER A 30 -1.50 -7.83 10.50
N LEU A 31 -1.37 -7.86 9.17
CA LEU A 31 -1.00 -6.69 8.38
C LEU A 31 -2.08 -5.60 8.44
N THR A 32 -3.35 -5.96 8.45
CA THR A 32 -4.46 -5.01 8.61
C THR A 32 -4.37 -4.29 9.96
N GLN A 33 -4.06 -5.02 11.04
CA GLN A 33 -3.86 -4.44 12.38
C GLN A 33 -2.67 -3.49 12.43
N GLU A 34 -1.52 -3.87 11.86
CA GLU A 34 -0.38 -2.95 11.73
C GLU A 34 -0.72 -1.75 10.83
N SER A 35 -1.54 -1.99 9.80
CA SER A 35 -2.10 -0.97 8.93
C SER A 35 -3.19 -0.12 9.60
N HIS A 36 -3.56 -0.38 10.84
CA HIS A 36 -4.38 0.52 11.64
C HIS A 36 -3.49 1.31 12.60
N LYS A 37 -2.53 0.64 13.24
CA LYS A 37 -1.56 1.28 14.15
C LYS A 37 -0.80 2.41 13.49
N ALA A 38 -0.27 2.20 12.29
CA ALA A 38 0.47 3.29 11.65
C ALA A 38 -0.42 4.51 11.27
N LYS A 39 -1.76 4.40 11.25
CA LYS A 39 -2.67 5.53 10.94
C LYS A 39 -2.73 6.51 12.10
N GLU A 40 -2.39 6.09 13.31
CA GLU A 40 -2.19 6.98 14.46
C GLU A 40 -1.10 8.02 14.21
N PHE A 41 -0.16 7.74 13.28
CA PHE A 41 0.89 8.68 12.88
C PHE A 41 0.58 9.47 11.61
N SER A 42 -0.66 9.39 11.10
CA SER A 42 -1.07 10.18 9.94
C SER A 42 -1.27 11.66 10.31
N TYR A 43 -0.92 12.56 9.39
CA TYR A 43 -1.14 14.00 9.52
C TYR A 43 -2.25 14.42 8.56
N CYS A 44 -3.49 14.51 9.08
CA CYS A 44 -4.70 14.68 8.28
C CYS A 44 -5.69 15.69 8.91
N PRO A 45 -5.29 16.96 9.11
CA PRO A 45 -6.14 17.96 9.76
C PRO A 45 -7.30 18.50 8.90
N TYR A 46 -7.29 18.29 7.58
CA TYR A 46 -8.29 18.82 6.64
C TYR A 46 -9.24 17.73 6.10
N SER A 47 -8.74 16.50 5.88
CA SER A 47 -9.56 15.38 5.39
C SER A 47 -8.95 14.02 5.73
N MET A 48 -9.75 12.95 5.71
CA MET A 48 -9.29 11.57 5.89
C MET A 48 -8.75 10.92 4.60
N SER A 49 -8.52 11.71 3.54
CA SER A 49 -8.27 11.19 2.18
C SER A 49 -6.80 10.89 1.86
N CYS A 50 -5.86 11.32 2.71
CA CYS A 50 -4.44 11.00 2.52
C CYS A 50 -3.75 10.67 3.86
N TYR A 51 -2.43 10.50 3.85
CA TYR A 51 -1.65 10.15 5.04
C TYR A 51 -0.82 11.32 5.57
N VAL A 52 -0.36 12.19 4.69
CA VAL A 52 0.27 13.47 5.03
C VAL A 52 -0.36 14.56 4.17
N GLU A 53 -1.14 15.42 4.80
CA GLU A 53 -1.79 16.55 4.14
C GLU A 53 -0.92 17.80 4.13
N ASN A 54 -1.29 18.71 3.24
CA ASN A 54 -0.74 20.05 3.18
C ASN A 54 -1.88 21.03 2.88
N THR A 55 -1.77 22.26 3.35
CA THR A 55 -2.72 23.34 3.05
C THR A 55 -2.86 23.55 1.54
N CYS A 56 -1.77 23.37 0.79
CA CYS A 56 -1.83 23.16 -0.65
C CYS A 56 -2.18 21.70 -0.94
N PHE A 57 -3.46 21.40 -1.15
CA PHE A 57 -3.96 20.02 -1.25
C PHE A 57 -3.30 19.15 -2.32
N SER A 58 -2.75 19.74 -3.38
CA SER A 58 -2.02 19.01 -4.43
C SER A 58 -0.70 18.40 -3.96
N LEU A 59 -0.16 18.86 -2.83
CA LEU A 59 1.09 18.35 -2.24
C LEU A 59 0.86 17.18 -1.27
N GLY A 60 -0.40 16.81 -1.02
CA GLY A 60 -0.73 15.69 -0.14
C GLY A 60 -0.21 14.34 -0.64
N LEU A 61 0.22 13.50 0.29
CA LEU A 61 0.69 12.14 0.03
C LEU A 61 -0.25 11.11 0.63
N CYS A 62 -0.71 10.19 -0.22
CA CYS A 62 -1.48 9.02 0.23
C CYS A 62 -0.55 8.03 0.92
N ALA A 63 -1.13 7.20 1.80
CA ALA A 63 -0.38 6.21 2.57
C ALA A 63 0.45 5.27 1.69
N GLU A 64 -0.09 4.92 0.53
CA GLU A 64 0.54 4.03 -0.43
C GLU A 64 1.86 4.60 -0.95
N ARG A 65 1.82 5.87 -1.36
CA ARG A 65 3.01 6.57 -1.86
C ARG A 65 4.02 6.79 -0.73
N THR A 66 3.56 7.07 0.49
CA THR A 66 4.44 7.17 1.66
C THR A 66 5.16 5.85 1.95
N ALA A 67 4.44 4.72 1.94
CA ALA A 67 5.02 3.40 2.17
C ALA A 67 6.02 3.01 1.08
N ILE A 68 5.67 3.24 -0.20
CA ILE A 68 6.56 2.95 -1.33
C ILE A 68 7.82 3.82 -1.27
N ASN A 69 7.67 5.14 -1.06
CA ASN A 69 8.82 6.05 -0.99
C ASN A 69 9.74 5.72 0.18
N LYS A 70 9.17 5.32 1.34
CA LYS A 70 9.97 4.85 2.48
C LYS A 70 10.75 3.59 2.12
N ALA A 71 10.10 2.59 1.52
CA ALA A 71 10.78 1.37 1.09
C ALA A 71 11.92 1.70 0.10
N MET A 72 11.66 2.53 -0.90
CA MET A 72 12.66 2.97 -1.87
C MET A 72 13.86 3.66 -1.21
N SER A 73 13.61 4.54 -0.22
CA SER A 73 14.66 5.22 0.53
C SER A 73 15.56 4.26 1.33
N GLU A 74 15.06 3.06 1.63
CA GLU A 74 15.77 2.00 2.34
C GLU A 74 16.37 0.95 1.37
N GLY A 75 16.35 1.22 0.06
CA GLY A 75 16.94 0.36 -0.98
C GLY A 75 16.01 -0.74 -1.51
N TYR A 76 14.73 -0.68 -1.16
CA TYR A 76 13.73 -1.68 -1.53
C TYR A 76 12.97 -1.29 -2.81
N GLN A 77 13.21 -2.00 -3.93
CA GLN A 77 12.59 -1.81 -5.26
C GLN A 77 11.65 -2.93 -5.82
N LYS A 78 11.49 -4.08 -5.16
CA LYS A 78 10.58 -5.19 -5.54
C LYS A 78 9.53 -5.48 -4.47
N PHE A 79 8.26 -5.33 -4.81
CA PHE A 79 7.15 -5.57 -3.89
C PHE A 79 6.40 -6.85 -4.26
N LYS A 80 6.00 -7.63 -3.25
CA LYS A 80 5.22 -8.87 -3.47
C LYS A 80 3.71 -8.63 -3.46
N VAL A 81 3.28 -7.75 -2.58
CA VAL A 81 1.86 -7.49 -2.33
C VAL A 81 1.72 -6.12 -1.67
N ILE A 82 0.56 -5.53 -1.93
CA ILE A 82 0.12 -4.23 -1.45
C ILE A 82 -1.17 -4.44 -0.68
N LEU A 83 -1.27 -3.90 0.55
CA LEU A 83 -2.49 -3.98 1.35
C LEU A 83 -3.00 -2.59 1.70
N CYS A 84 -4.17 -2.21 1.21
CA CYS A 84 -4.89 -0.97 1.52
C CYS A 84 -5.98 -1.23 2.56
N SER A 85 -5.93 -0.57 3.71
CA SER A 85 -6.98 -0.62 4.73
C SER A 85 -7.56 0.75 5.07
N ASP A 86 -8.82 0.82 5.49
CA ASP A 86 -9.41 1.99 6.13
C ASP A 86 -9.86 1.67 7.58
N LEU A 87 -10.06 2.70 8.40
CA LEU A 87 -10.63 2.55 9.76
C LEU A 87 -12.16 2.55 9.76
N GLU A 88 -12.77 2.89 8.64
CA GLU A 88 -14.20 2.74 8.43
C GLU A 88 -14.47 1.34 7.87
N ASP A 89 -15.65 0.78 8.17
CA ASP A 89 -16.07 -0.53 7.66
C ASP A 89 -16.43 -0.50 6.16
N ARG A 90 -15.45 -0.14 5.34
CA ARG A 90 -15.54 -0.07 3.88
C ARG A 90 -14.28 -0.58 3.23
N VAL A 91 -14.43 -1.12 2.03
CA VAL A 91 -13.30 -1.43 1.17
C VAL A 91 -12.79 -0.13 0.56
N ILE A 92 -11.50 0.15 0.72
CA ILE A 92 -10.85 1.32 0.11
C ILE A 92 -9.92 0.88 -1.02
N ALA A 93 -10.18 1.41 -2.21
CA ALA A 93 -9.32 1.20 -3.36
C ALA A 93 -8.22 2.27 -3.41
N PRO A 94 -6.99 1.94 -3.84
CA PRO A 94 -5.94 2.94 -4.00
C PRO A 94 -6.35 3.96 -5.06
N CYS A 95 -5.95 5.22 -4.88
CA CYS A 95 -6.22 6.27 -5.86
C CYS A 95 -5.41 6.07 -7.15
N GLY A 96 -5.81 6.71 -8.25
CA GLY A 96 -5.15 6.54 -9.56
C GLY A 96 -3.64 6.86 -9.54
N ALA A 97 -3.23 7.91 -8.81
CA ALA A 97 -1.82 8.26 -8.65
C ALA A 97 -1.02 7.17 -7.92
N CYS A 98 -1.62 6.54 -6.90
CA CYS A 98 -1.00 5.44 -6.18
C CYS A 98 -0.87 4.21 -7.07
N ARG A 99 -1.91 3.85 -7.83
CA ARG A 99 -1.85 2.75 -8.81
C ARG A 99 -0.72 2.95 -9.81
N GLN A 100 -0.57 4.17 -10.32
CA GLN A 100 0.50 4.48 -11.29
C GLN A 100 1.90 4.36 -10.67
N VAL A 101 2.10 4.79 -9.42
CA VAL A 101 3.37 4.61 -8.71
C VAL A 101 3.65 3.12 -8.46
N MET A 102 2.64 2.34 -8.08
CA MET A 102 2.79 0.89 -7.90
C MET A 102 3.21 0.20 -9.21
N ARG A 103 2.65 0.65 -10.35
CA ARG A 103 2.87 0.05 -11.67
C ARG A 103 4.33 0.13 -12.12
N GLU A 104 5.07 1.12 -11.64
CA GLU A 104 6.51 1.25 -11.88
C GLU A 104 7.29 0.01 -11.39
N PHE A 105 6.76 -0.69 -10.39
CA PHE A 105 7.40 -1.84 -9.76
C PHE A 105 6.87 -3.20 -10.25
N GLY A 106 6.03 -3.21 -11.28
CA GLY A 106 5.42 -4.40 -11.88
C GLY A 106 3.96 -4.61 -11.48
N ASP A 107 3.38 -5.72 -11.97
CA ASP A 107 2.05 -6.16 -11.54
C ASP A 107 2.15 -6.96 -10.22
N MET A 108 1.16 -6.79 -9.35
CA MET A 108 1.12 -7.42 -8.03
C MET A 108 -0.31 -7.43 -7.48
N PRO A 109 -0.64 -8.40 -6.60
CA PRO A 109 -1.93 -8.40 -5.93
C PRO A 109 -2.05 -7.21 -4.96
N VAL A 110 -3.22 -6.58 -5.00
CA VAL A 110 -3.65 -5.50 -4.12
C VAL A 110 -4.80 -6.01 -3.25
N PHE A 111 -4.57 -6.06 -1.95
CA PHE A 111 -5.54 -6.46 -0.93
C PHE A 111 -6.20 -5.21 -0.39
N MET A 112 -7.50 -5.09 -0.57
CA MET A 112 -8.29 -3.99 -0.03
C MET A 112 -9.09 -4.54 1.15
N THR A 113 -8.63 -4.23 2.36
CA THR A 113 -9.11 -4.81 3.62
C THR A 113 -10.09 -3.87 4.31
N LYS A 114 -11.08 -4.45 4.98
CA LYS A 114 -11.95 -3.76 5.94
C LYS A 114 -11.40 -3.90 7.36
N VAL A 115 -12.02 -3.19 8.29
CA VAL A 115 -11.64 -3.18 9.71
C VAL A 115 -11.75 -4.56 10.37
N ASP A 116 -12.74 -5.36 9.98
CA ASP A 116 -12.96 -6.72 10.46
C ASP A 116 -11.96 -7.75 9.89
N GLY A 117 -11.09 -7.32 8.98
CA GLY A 117 -10.10 -8.14 8.29
C GLY A 117 -10.67 -8.97 7.14
N SER A 118 -11.93 -8.76 6.76
CA SER A 118 -12.44 -9.18 5.44
C SER A 118 -11.77 -8.34 4.35
N TYR A 119 -11.62 -8.90 3.16
CA TYR A 119 -10.90 -8.21 2.09
C TYR A 119 -11.35 -8.63 0.71
N THR A 120 -11.12 -7.73 -0.25
CA THR A 120 -11.21 -8.00 -1.68
C THR A 120 -9.82 -7.90 -2.27
N THR A 121 -9.45 -8.86 -3.12
CA THR A 121 -8.16 -8.86 -3.82
C THR A 121 -8.40 -8.58 -5.30
N MET A 122 -7.56 -7.72 -5.89
CA MET A 122 -7.47 -7.47 -7.33
C MET A 122 -6.00 -7.41 -7.74
N THR A 123 -5.68 -7.65 -9.00
CA THR A 123 -4.34 -7.33 -9.51
C THR A 123 -4.20 -5.84 -9.80
N LEU A 124 -2.97 -5.36 -9.92
CA LEU A 124 -2.74 -3.97 -10.29
C LEU A 124 -3.17 -3.71 -11.74
N GLU A 125 -3.02 -4.70 -12.63
CA GLU A 125 -3.53 -4.65 -13.99
C GLU A 125 -5.06 -4.50 -14.05
N GLU A 126 -5.82 -5.20 -13.20
CA GLU A 126 -7.27 -5.04 -13.10
C GLU A 126 -7.67 -3.64 -12.59
N LEU A 127 -6.87 -3.07 -11.68
CA LEU A 127 -7.11 -1.74 -11.13
C LEU A 127 -6.64 -0.61 -12.06
N LEU A 128 -5.69 -0.87 -12.95
CA LEU A 128 -5.14 0.12 -13.88
C LEU A 128 -4.93 -0.53 -15.26
N PRO A 129 -6.03 -0.83 -15.98
CA PRO A 129 -5.93 -1.48 -17.29
C PRO A 129 -5.26 -0.55 -18.28
N LEU A 130 -4.46 -1.14 -19.19
CA LEU A 130 -3.72 -0.41 -20.23
C LEU A 130 -2.85 0.72 -19.65
N ALA A 131 -2.26 0.47 -18.47
CA ALA A 131 -1.45 1.45 -17.76
C ALA A 131 -0.33 2.01 -18.66
N TRP A 132 -0.08 3.30 -18.51
CA TRP A 132 1.12 3.93 -19.08
C TRP A 132 2.35 3.46 -18.30
N GLY A 133 3.46 3.25 -18.99
CA GLY A 133 4.67 2.66 -18.42
C GLY A 133 5.91 2.93 -19.26
N THR A 134 7.06 2.43 -18.80
CA THR A 134 8.37 2.64 -19.44
C THR A 134 8.41 2.19 -20.91
N GLU A 135 7.56 1.24 -21.29
CA GLU A 135 7.37 0.78 -22.67
C GLU A 135 6.92 1.89 -23.63
N TYR A 136 6.22 2.93 -23.15
CA TYR A 136 5.81 4.09 -23.95
C TYR A 136 6.87 5.20 -24.04
N LEU A 137 7.93 5.10 -23.23
CA LEU A 137 9.04 6.07 -23.21
C LEU A 137 10.19 5.66 -24.14
N LYS A 138 10.27 4.38 -24.49
CA LYS A 138 11.29 3.86 -25.41
C LYS A 138 10.87 4.17 -26.84
N LYS A 139 11.74 4.87 -27.58
CA LYS A 139 11.59 5.12 -29.02
C LYS A 139 11.95 3.90 -29.83
#